data_AF-A0A7V2LF80-F1
#
_entry.id   AF-A0A7V2LF80-F1
#
_cell.length_a   1.000
_cell.length_b   1.000
_cell.length_c   1.000
_cell.angle_alpha   90.00
_cell.angle_beta   90.00
_cell.angle_gamma   90.00
#
_symmetry.space_group_name_H-M   'P 1'
#
loop_
_entity.id
_entity.type
_entity.pdbx_description
1 polymer ?
#
loop_
_entity_poly.entity_id
_entity_poly.type
_entity_poly.pdbx_seq_one_letter_code
_entity_poly.pdbx_strand_id
1 'polypeptide(L)'
;MDRILGKEFRPRKIIDNPSEESLREWALQHGGVITEFGNLSVTTSVRNRMAKLTEVILDRPDPEALDLVYDVLDYLRTKEVIMLDRVMCSTPGYKRHCRLYVTAEYARLPLMWGNTLFPSEGEEPDFIALTVPEWAEKKVFVFPAGGLTIILGSDYKGENKKAMLRQVMYWAKKQGDLGLHAASKVLRVFRGNELKDVGFLLFGLSGTGKTSLSCHSHWLGFPETVIIRQDDVVILRPDGTAVGTEDSFYIKTDGLEPSSQPLLYAAALSPRAILENVFVQPGTGKVDFFDSSLTSNGRAMVKRRDIAFTDDQVDLERVDVIVFITRRLDIMPPVARLNREWAAAAFMLGESVETSAGDPTEAGKSLRVVGTNPFIVGSRTEEGNMFLDILRKKTDIQCFFLNTGVVGGMVRGQKITVKDSVKILEMIAKDNIEWVKDDFWGYEVPLEVPGVDLERFDLKNFYDDDQIEELSEQLKNERVSWLSLFPGLSRDIVNALNP
;
A
#
# COMPACT_ATOMS: atom_id res chain seq x y z
N MET A 1 18.52 22.22 -9.63
CA MET A 1 17.32 23.00 -9.21
C MET A 1 17.79 24.22 -8.42
N ASP A 2 17.71 25.41 -9.02
CA ASP A 2 18.25 26.61 -8.37
C ASP A 2 17.19 27.41 -7.61
N ARG A 3 15.89 27.09 -7.82
CA ARG A 3 14.77 27.80 -7.21
C ARG A 3 13.66 26.85 -6.78
N ILE A 4 13.10 27.05 -5.59
CA ILE A 4 11.87 26.43 -5.08
C ILE A 4 10.81 27.53 -4.96
N LEU A 5 9.69 27.38 -5.66
CA LEU A 5 8.59 28.35 -5.69
C LEU A 5 9.06 29.80 -5.94
N GLY A 6 10.05 29.97 -6.83
CA GLY A 6 10.61 31.27 -7.19
C GLY A 6 11.71 31.81 -6.26
N LYS A 7 11.97 31.20 -5.09
CA LYS A 7 13.08 31.59 -4.21
C LYS A 7 14.29 30.69 -4.42
N GLU A 8 15.49 31.25 -4.34
CA GLU A 8 16.75 30.50 -4.52
C GLU A 8 16.88 29.39 -3.46
N PHE A 9 17.13 28.16 -3.88
CA PHE A 9 17.43 27.05 -2.97
C PHE A 9 18.95 26.95 -2.77
N ARG A 10 19.43 27.54 -1.67
CA ARG A 10 20.86 27.66 -1.38
C ARG A 10 21.17 27.28 0.07
N PRO A 11 21.20 25.97 0.39
CA PRO A 11 21.63 25.55 1.72
C PRO A 11 23.10 25.88 1.97
N ARG A 12 23.55 25.83 3.24
CA ARG A 12 24.96 26.12 3.60
C ARG A 12 25.93 25.22 2.81
N LYS A 13 25.59 23.94 2.71
CA LYS A 13 26.35 22.91 2.00
C LYS A 13 25.41 21.80 1.56
N ILE A 14 25.64 21.29 0.36
CA ILE A 14 25.00 20.07 -0.12
C ILE A 14 26.00 18.92 0.00
N ILE A 15 25.59 17.84 0.66
CA ILE A 15 26.28 16.56 0.67
C ILE A 15 25.63 15.72 -0.44
N ASP A 16 26.33 15.62 -1.57
CA ASP A 16 25.80 15.04 -2.80
C ASP A 16 25.97 13.51 -2.81
N ASN A 17 24.86 12.79 -2.93
CA ASN A 17 24.77 11.34 -3.10
C ASN A 17 25.77 10.54 -2.23
N PRO A 18 25.74 10.71 -0.89
CA PRO A 18 26.63 9.97 0.00
C PRO A 18 26.41 8.45 -0.10
N SER A 19 27.46 7.68 0.16
CA SER A 19 27.38 6.22 0.13
C SER A 19 26.44 5.68 1.20
N GLU A 20 25.91 4.48 0.98
CA GLU A 20 25.09 3.79 1.97
C GLU A 20 25.84 3.57 3.29
N GLU A 21 27.14 3.29 3.21
CA GLU A 21 28.02 3.13 4.37
C GLU A 21 28.10 4.41 5.20
N SER A 22 28.37 5.56 4.56
CA SER A 22 28.40 6.86 5.25
C SER A 22 27.05 7.20 5.88
N LEU A 23 25.96 6.98 5.14
CA LEU A 23 24.61 7.20 5.67
C LEU A 23 24.29 6.30 6.87
N ARG A 24 24.74 5.04 6.86
CA ARG A 24 24.58 4.09 7.96
C ARG A 24 25.41 4.50 9.18
N GLU A 25 26.66 4.91 8.97
CA GLU A 25 27.52 5.42 10.04
C GLU A 25 26.90 6.67 10.70
N TRP A 26 26.45 7.64 9.91
CA TRP A 26 25.79 8.83 10.44
C TRP A 26 24.48 8.49 11.15
N ALA A 27 23.69 7.54 10.64
CA ALA A 27 22.49 7.09 11.34
C ALA A 27 22.81 6.49 12.72
N LEU A 28 23.92 5.76 12.87
CA LEU A 28 24.40 5.24 14.15
C LEU A 28 24.86 6.37 15.09
N GLN A 29 25.60 7.34 14.57
CA GLN A 29 26.03 8.53 15.34
C GLN A 29 24.83 9.34 15.87
N HIS A 30 23.69 9.29 15.19
CA HIS A 30 22.46 10.00 15.55
C HIS A 30 21.40 9.08 16.21
N GLY A 31 21.85 8.09 16.99
CA GLY A 31 20.99 7.30 17.88
C GLY A 31 20.42 6.02 17.29
N GLY A 32 20.89 5.61 16.11
CA GLY A 32 20.65 4.26 15.59
C GLY A 32 21.31 3.18 16.45
N VAL A 33 20.69 2.00 16.50
CA VAL A 33 21.16 0.86 17.29
C VAL A 33 21.30 -0.36 16.39
N ILE A 34 22.36 -1.15 16.59
CA ILE A 34 22.50 -2.46 15.94
C ILE A 34 21.78 -3.52 16.76
N THR A 35 20.92 -4.29 16.11
CA THR A 35 20.16 -5.38 16.74
C THR A 35 20.99 -6.65 16.87
N GLU A 36 20.44 -7.66 17.55
CA GLU A 36 21.00 -9.02 17.63
C GLU A 36 21.20 -9.68 16.25
N PHE A 37 20.53 -9.18 15.21
CA PHE A 37 20.64 -9.67 13.83
C PHE A 37 21.65 -8.89 12.99
N GLY A 38 22.36 -7.92 13.57
CA GLY A 38 23.32 -7.07 12.86
C GLY A 38 22.69 -5.99 11.98
N ASN A 39 21.36 -5.88 11.99
CA ASN A 39 20.62 -4.88 11.24
C ASN A 39 20.43 -3.58 12.04
N LEU A 40 20.15 -2.48 11.35
CA LEU A 40 20.00 -1.17 11.98
C LEU A 40 18.57 -0.97 12.45
N SER A 41 18.38 -0.50 13.68
CA SER A 41 17.11 0.01 14.19
C SER A 41 17.23 1.50 14.47
N VAL A 42 16.20 2.27 14.08
CA VAL A 42 16.08 3.70 14.34
C VAL A 42 14.75 4.03 15.00
N THR A 43 14.78 5.03 15.87
CA THR A 43 13.60 5.55 16.56
C THR A 43 13.34 6.97 16.11
N THR A 44 12.15 7.23 15.58
CA THR A 44 11.73 8.57 15.12
C THR A 44 11.09 9.41 16.23
N SER A 45 10.70 10.64 15.97
CA SER A 45 9.82 11.45 16.84
C SER A 45 8.36 11.35 16.39
N VAL A 46 8.13 11.19 15.09
CA VAL A 46 6.83 11.00 14.47
C VAL A 46 6.67 9.54 14.05
N ARG A 47 5.60 8.87 14.48
CA ARG A 47 5.40 7.40 14.31
C ARG A 47 4.52 7.02 13.11
N ASN A 48 3.86 7.98 12.50
CA ASN A 48 2.88 7.77 11.43
C ASN A 48 2.79 9.02 10.55
N ARG A 49 2.13 8.86 9.40
CA ARG A 49 1.89 10.00 8.50
C ARG A 49 1.06 11.09 9.15
N MET A 50 1.36 12.34 8.83
CA MET A 50 0.66 13.56 9.20
C MET A 50 -0.43 13.86 8.15
N ALA A 51 -1.32 12.89 7.91
CA ALA A 51 -2.30 12.97 6.83
C ALA A 51 -3.22 14.21 6.95
N LYS A 52 -3.64 14.56 8.18
CA LYS A 52 -4.45 15.75 8.47
C LYS A 52 -3.69 17.08 8.28
N LEU A 53 -2.35 17.03 8.24
CA LEU A 53 -1.48 18.20 8.05
C LEU A 53 -0.84 18.21 6.65
N THR A 54 -1.32 17.32 5.76
CA THR A 54 -0.89 17.26 4.37
C THR A 54 -1.84 18.09 3.51
N GLU A 55 -1.28 19.09 2.84
CA GLU A 55 -1.98 19.99 1.96
C GLU A 55 -1.53 19.75 0.51
N VAL A 56 -2.49 19.50 -0.38
CA VAL A 56 -2.23 19.30 -1.81
C VAL A 56 -2.62 20.58 -2.56
N ILE A 57 -1.62 21.24 -3.13
CA ILE A 57 -1.74 22.53 -3.78
C ILE A 57 -1.64 22.31 -5.29
N LEU A 58 -2.80 22.33 -5.97
CA LEU A 58 -2.89 22.20 -7.43
C LEU A 58 -2.65 23.52 -8.16
N ASP A 59 -3.00 24.63 -7.52
CA ASP A 59 -2.85 25.98 -8.04
C ASP A 59 -1.69 26.71 -7.35
N ARG A 60 -1.81 28.02 -7.11
CA ARG A 60 -0.80 28.78 -6.36
C ARG A 60 -0.98 28.53 -4.85
N PRO A 61 0.12 28.38 -4.09
CA PRO A 61 0.04 28.38 -2.63
C PRO A 61 -0.57 29.69 -2.15
N ASP A 62 -1.29 29.64 -1.03
CA ASP A 62 -1.66 30.87 -0.33
C ASP A 62 -0.41 31.60 0.20
N PRO A 63 -0.52 32.90 0.54
CA PRO A 63 0.62 33.67 1.02
C PRO A 63 1.28 33.10 2.28
N GLU A 64 0.51 32.54 3.22
CA GLU A 64 1.04 32.02 4.49
C GLU A 64 1.89 30.76 4.25
N ALA A 65 1.41 29.85 3.41
CA ALA A 65 2.16 28.68 2.97
C ALA A 65 3.43 29.06 2.22
N LEU A 66 3.37 30.09 1.37
CA LEU A 66 4.54 30.58 0.63
C LEU A 66 5.58 31.19 1.58
N ASP A 67 5.15 32.02 2.52
CA ASP A 67 6.01 32.65 3.53
C ASP A 67 6.69 31.58 4.40
N LEU A 68 5.94 30.57 4.86
CA LEU A 68 6.50 29.44 5.60
C LEU A 68 7.56 28.69 4.80
N VAL A 69 7.31 28.39 3.52
CA VAL A 69 8.32 27.76 2.66
C VAL A 69 9.54 28.67 2.52
N TYR A 70 9.35 29.98 2.39
CA TYR A 70 10.46 30.93 2.26
C TYR A 70 11.31 31.04 3.52
N ASP A 71 10.71 30.97 4.70
CA ASP A 71 11.41 30.93 5.98
C ASP A 71 12.23 29.65 6.11
N VAL A 72 11.67 28.50 5.70
CA VAL A 72 12.40 27.23 5.67
C VAL A 72 13.61 27.32 4.72
N LEU A 73 13.45 27.89 3.53
CA LEU A 73 14.56 28.05 2.59
C LEU A 73 15.68 28.95 3.14
N ASP A 74 15.33 30.00 3.89
CA ASP A 74 16.33 30.86 4.54
C ASP A 74 17.02 30.18 5.71
N TYR A 75 16.27 29.41 6.50
CA TYR A 75 16.84 28.56 7.55
C TYR A 75 17.89 27.59 7.00
N LEU A 76 17.60 26.96 5.86
CA LEU A 76 18.50 26.01 5.22
C LEU A 76 19.83 26.63 4.78
N ARG A 77 19.90 27.96 4.57
CA ARG A 77 21.17 28.67 4.30
C ARG A 77 22.21 28.48 5.41
N THR A 78 21.78 28.08 6.61
CA THR A 78 22.65 27.78 7.76
C THR A 78 22.93 26.29 7.96
N LYS A 79 22.25 25.41 7.22
CA LYS A 79 22.25 23.95 7.41
C LYS A 79 22.98 23.20 6.31
N GLU A 80 23.59 22.09 6.68
CA GLU A 80 24.04 21.07 5.73
C GLU A 80 22.86 20.18 5.34
N VAL A 81 22.72 19.92 4.05
CA VAL A 81 21.62 19.13 3.48
C VAL A 81 22.21 17.99 2.68
N ILE A 82 21.73 16.77 2.93
CA ILE A 82 22.00 15.59 2.10
C ILE A 82 21.07 15.65 0.89
N MET A 83 21.66 15.54 -0.31
CA MET A 83 20.94 15.26 -1.55
C MET A 83 21.13 13.79 -1.88
N LEU A 84 20.04 13.07 -2.14
CA LEU A 84 20.10 11.68 -2.60
C LEU A 84 19.18 11.47 -3.81
N ASP A 85 19.77 11.00 -4.90
CA ASP A 85 19.06 10.70 -6.14
C ASP A 85 18.82 9.20 -6.28
N ARG A 86 17.62 8.83 -6.74
CA ARG A 86 17.22 7.45 -7.02
C ARG A 86 16.28 7.41 -8.22
N VAL A 87 16.06 6.22 -8.77
CA VAL A 87 15.07 6.00 -9.82
C VAL A 87 13.91 5.20 -9.26
N MET A 88 12.68 5.63 -9.56
CA MET A 88 11.45 4.90 -9.32
C MET A 88 10.98 4.27 -10.64
N CYS A 89 10.42 3.05 -10.56
CA CYS A 89 10.12 2.18 -11.70
C CYS A 89 11.40 1.75 -12.47
N SER A 90 11.39 0.53 -13.01
CA SER A 90 12.48 0.03 -13.88
C SER A 90 12.12 -0.02 -15.36
N THR A 91 10.82 -0.02 -15.69
CA THR A 91 10.32 -0.12 -17.07
C THR A 91 10.70 1.12 -17.89
N PRO A 92 11.27 0.97 -19.10
CA PRO A 92 11.51 2.09 -20.01
C PRO A 92 10.24 2.90 -20.27
N GLY A 93 10.37 4.24 -20.28
CA GLY A 93 9.24 5.18 -20.40
C GLY A 93 8.51 5.48 -19.08
N TYR A 94 8.63 4.60 -18.09
CA TYR A 94 8.01 4.78 -16.76
C TYR A 94 9.00 5.16 -15.67
N LYS A 95 10.31 5.03 -15.91
CA LYS A 95 11.36 5.51 -15.00
C LYS A 95 11.10 6.96 -14.60
N ARG A 96 11.16 7.25 -13.30
CA ARG A 96 11.09 8.59 -12.73
C ARG A 96 12.30 8.85 -11.85
N HIS A 97 13.07 9.88 -12.19
CA HIS A 97 14.22 10.31 -11.42
C HIS A 97 13.73 11.10 -10.20
N CYS A 98 14.09 10.64 -9.01
CA CYS A 98 13.61 11.18 -7.75
C CYS A 98 14.79 11.74 -6.96
N ARG A 99 14.62 12.95 -6.42
CA ARG A 99 15.61 13.61 -5.56
C ARG A 99 15.04 13.86 -4.17
N LEU A 100 15.75 13.40 -3.16
CA LEU A 100 15.42 13.65 -1.77
C LEU A 100 16.47 14.60 -1.15
N TYR A 101 16.01 15.71 -0.59
CA TYR A 101 16.78 16.61 0.25
C TYR A 101 16.39 16.41 1.72
N VAL A 102 17.36 16.18 2.60
CA VAL A 102 17.14 16.10 4.06
C VAL A 102 18.25 16.82 4.79
N THR A 103 17.94 17.53 5.88
CA THR A 103 18.97 18.06 6.79
C THR A 103 19.89 16.95 7.32
N ALA A 104 21.20 17.20 7.36
CA ALA A 104 22.22 16.15 7.48
C ALA A 104 22.15 15.34 8.79
N GLU A 105 21.62 15.92 9.87
CA GLU A 105 21.39 15.25 11.17
C GLU A 105 20.41 14.06 11.08
N TYR A 106 19.67 13.95 9.96
CA TYR A 106 18.64 12.93 9.74
C TYR A 106 19.02 11.94 8.64
N ALA A 107 20.31 11.58 8.52
CA ALA A 107 20.86 10.63 7.54
C ALA A 107 20.13 9.27 7.45
N ARG A 108 19.44 8.84 8.52
CA ARG A 108 18.56 7.66 8.52
C ARG A 108 17.45 7.71 7.45
N LEU A 109 16.94 8.90 7.13
CA LEU A 109 15.88 9.08 6.13
C LEU A 109 16.36 8.78 4.70
N PRO A 110 17.42 9.44 4.18
CA PRO A 110 17.98 9.07 2.88
C PRO A 110 18.53 7.65 2.87
N LEU A 111 19.04 7.11 3.99
CA LEU A 111 19.43 5.70 4.08
C LEU A 111 18.24 4.76 3.80
N MET A 112 17.13 4.91 4.53
CA MET A 112 15.96 4.04 4.40
C MET A 112 15.22 4.28 3.08
N TRP A 113 15.01 5.54 2.68
CA TRP A 113 14.34 5.87 1.42
C TRP A 113 15.19 5.47 0.21
N GLY A 114 16.48 5.77 0.24
CA GLY A 114 17.42 5.43 -0.83
C GLY A 114 17.57 3.94 -1.04
N ASN A 115 17.36 3.14 -0.01
CA ASN A 115 17.32 1.69 -0.12
C ASN A 115 15.98 1.15 -0.63
N THR A 116 14.96 1.98 -0.77
CA THR A 116 13.63 1.57 -1.27
C THR A 116 13.54 1.56 -2.80
N LEU A 117 14.29 2.44 -3.44
CA LEU A 117 14.25 2.69 -4.88
C LEU A 117 15.49 2.16 -5.60
N PHE A 118 15.48 2.22 -6.93
CA PHE A 118 16.59 1.81 -7.78
C PHE A 118 17.75 2.83 -7.73
N PRO A 119 18.99 2.40 -7.99
CA PRO A 119 20.14 3.30 -8.07
C PRO A 119 19.91 4.49 -9.03
N SER A 120 20.56 5.62 -8.74
CA SER A 120 20.51 6.80 -9.63
C SER A 120 21.12 6.49 -11.00
N GLU A 121 20.56 7.09 -12.04
CA GLU A 121 21.09 7.09 -13.40
C GLU A 121 21.80 8.41 -13.76
N GLY A 122 21.87 9.36 -12.82
CA GLY A 122 22.57 10.65 -13.02
C GLY A 122 21.78 11.71 -13.78
N GLU A 123 20.50 11.48 -14.02
CA GLU A 123 19.60 12.41 -14.71
C GLU A 123 18.97 13.43 -13.74
N GLU A 124 18.44 14.54 -14.29
CA GLU A 124 17.69 15.52 -13.50
C GLU A 124 16.37 14.94 -12.96
N PRO A 125 15.94 15.34 -11.75
CA PRO A 125 14.79 14.74 -11.09
C PRO A 125 13.46 15.18 -11.72
N ASP A 126 12.59 14.21 -11.98
CA ASP A 126 11.16 14.41 -12.21
C ASP A 126 10.45 14.83 -10.91
N PHE A 127 10.81 14.18 -9.79
CA PHE A 127 10.16 14.39 -8.48
C PHE A 127 11.17 14.77 -7.40
N ILE A 128 10.80 15.73 -6.57
CA ILE A 128 11.64 16.29 -5.52
C ILE A 128 10.89 16.26 -4.19
N ALA A 129 11.54 15.76 -3.15
CA ALA A 129 11.09 15.90 -1.77
C ALA A 129 12.12 16.69 -0.98
N LEU A 130 11.69 17.75 -0.29
CA LEU A 130 12.50 18.50 0.68
C LEU A 130 11.97 18.23 2.09
N THR A 131 12.78 17.62 2.93
CA THR A 131 12.39 17.19 4.27
C THR A 131 13.25 17.90 5.32
N VAL A 132 12.62 18.62 6.24
CA VAL A 132 13.25 19.35 7.34
C VAL A 132 12.63 18.85 8.65
N PRO A 133 13.09 17.71 9.19
CA PRO A 133 12.43 17.07 10.32
C PRO A 133 12.45 17.88 11.61
N GLU A 134 13.49 18.70 11.81
CA GLU A 134 13.66 19.52 13.01
C GLU A 134 12.82 20.80 13.02
N TRP A 135 12.10 21.09 11.93
CA TRP A 135 11.24 22.27 11.87
C TRP A 135 10.13 22.18 12.93
N ALA A 136 9.87 23.28 13.63
CA ALA A 136 8.94 23.28 14.77
C ALA A 136 7.49 22.99 14.34
N GLU A 137 7.08 23.53 13.20
CA GLU A 137 5.74 23.29 12.66
C GLU A 137 5.68 21.97 11.86
N LYS A 138 4.64 21.19 12.14
CA LYS A 138 4.33 19.96 11.40
C LYS A 138 3.41 20.28 10.23
N LYS A 139 3.93 20.17 9.01
CA LYS A 139 3.18 20.47 7.79
C LYS A 139 3.77 19.71 6.61
N VAL A 140 2.93 19.25 5.69
CA VAL A 140 3.38 18.69 4.41
C VAL A 140 2.69 19.46 3.28
N PHE A 141 3.47 20.06 2.39
CA PHE A 141 2.98 20.68 1.17
C PHE A 141 3.29 19.79 -0.02
N VAL A 142 2.28 19.51 -0.85
CA VAL A 142 2.42 18.73 -2.07
C VAL A 142 2.06 19.63 -3.25
N PHE A 143 2.96 19.75 -4.22
CA PHE A 143 2.77 20.48 -5.48
C PHE A 143 2.83 19.48 -6.64
N PRO A 144 1.71 18.83 -7.00
CA PRO A 144 1.73 17.72 -7.96
C PRO A 144 2.20 18.13 -9.36
N ALA A 145 1.76 19.28 -9.85
CA ALA A 145 2.13 19.78 -11.17
C ALA A 145 3.63 20.05 -11.33
N GLY A 146 4.32 20.44 -10.24
CA GLY A 146 5.74 20.73 -10.23
C GLY A 146 6.62 19.60 -9.73
N GLY A 147 6.07 18.41 -9.46
CA GLY A 147 6.84 17.28 -8.94
C GLY A 147 7.42 17.48 -7.53
N LEU A 148 6.99 18.51 -6.78
CA LEU A 148 7.61 18.90 -5.50
C LEU A 148 6.75 18.48 -4.30
N THR A 149 7.39 18.00 -3.23
CA THR A 149 6.80 17.85 -1.89
C THR A 149 7.74 18.45 -0.84
N ILE A 150 7.20 19.19 0.13
CA ILE A 150 7.95 19.75 1.26
C ILE A 150 7.39 19.15 2.54
N ILE A 151 8.24 18.57 3.39
CA ILE A 151 7.87 17.87 4.63
C ILE A 151 8.57 18.56 5.80
N LEU A 152 7.80 19.11 6.73
CA LEU A 152 8.30 19.86 7.90
C LEU A 152 7.88 19.15 9.18
N GLY A 153 8.80 19.07 10.16
CA GLY A 153 8.49 18.59 11.51
C GLY A 153 8.27 17.08 11.64
N SER A 154 8.71 16.28 10.65
CA SER A 154 8.60 14.82 10.68
C SER A 154 9.88 14.15 10.22
N ASP A 155 10.37 13.24 11.07
CA ASP A 155 11.47 12.32 10.78
C ASP A 155 10.97 10.90 10.47
N TYR A 156 9.69 10.74 10.14
CA TYR A 156 9.09 9.48 9.74
C TYR A 156 9.37 9.16 8.26
N LYS A 157 10.03 8.04 7.96
CA LYS A 157 10.38 7.68 6.58
C LYS A 157 9.17 7.54 5.66
N GLY A 158 8.03 7.16 6.21
CA GLY A 158 6.79 6.99 5.45
C GLY A 158 6.34 8.26 4.73
N GLU A 159 6.70 9.46 5.19
CA GLU A 159 6.42 10.71 4.46
C GLU A 159 7.22 10.81 3.17
N ASN A 160 8.53 10.54 3.23
CA ASN A 160 9.41 10.55 2.06
C ASN A 160 8.99 9.50 1.01
N LYS A 161 8.61 8.30 1.48
CA LYS A 161 8.07 7.23 0.61
C LYS A 161 6.79 7.70 -0.08
N LYS A 162 5.80 8.19 0.67
CA LYS A 162 4.50 8.57 0.10
C LYS A 162 4.52 9.90 -0.67
N ALA A 163 5.52 10.76 -0.46
CA ALA A 163 5.79 11.91 -1.32
C ALA A 163 6.02 11.45 -2.77
N MET A 164 6.97 10.54 -2.99
CA MET A 164 7.29 10.06 -4.34
C MET A 164 6.17 9.21 -4.95
N LEU A 165 5.59 8.29 -4.16
CA LEU A 165 4.49 7.45 -4.65
C LEU A 165 3.25 8.26 -5.05
N ARG A 166 2.93 9.34 -4.33
CA ARG A 166 1.83 10.23 -4.73
C ARG A 166 2.10 10.89 -6.08
N GLN A 167 3.33 11.37 -6.30
CA GLN A 167 3.69 12.02 -7.55
C GLN A 167 3.66 11.07 -8.74
N VAL A 168 4.18 9.84 -8.59
CA VAL A 168 4.13 8.87 -9.69
C VAL A 168 2.70 8.47 -10.04
N MET A 169 1.81 8.31 -9.05
CA MET A 169 0.39 8.02 -9.31
C MET A 169 -0.32 9.18 -10.01
N TYR A 170 -0.04 10.43 -9.60
CA TYR A 170 -0.59 11.61 -10.27
C TYR A 170 -0.08 11.73 -11.71
N TRP A 171 1.24 11.57 -11.92
CA TRP A 171 1.85 11.57 -13.24
C TRP A 171 1.25 10.49 -14.14
N ALA A 172 1.16 9.24 -13.66
CA ALA A 172 0.60 8.12 -14.41
C ALA A 172 -0.85 8.40 -14.85
N LYS A 173 -1.65 8.97 -13.96
CA LYS A 173 -3.01 9.40 -14.30
C LYS A 173 -3.04 10.40 -15.45
N LYS A 174 -2.12 11.37 -15.46
CA LYS A 174 -2.01 12.34 -16.56
C LYS A 174 -1.57 11.71 -17.88
N GLN A 175 -0.96 10.53 -17.85
CA GLN A 175 -0.63 9.74 -19.04
C GLN A 175 -1.76 8.80 -19.49
N GLY A 176 -2.89 8.75 -18.75
CA GLY A 176 -4.01 7.83 -19.05
C GLY A 176 -3.87 6.44 -18.43
N ASP A 177 -2.86 6.23 -17.57
CA ASP A 177 -2.70 5.03 -16.74
C ASP A 177 -3.33 5.25 -15.36
N LEU A 178 -3.39 4.22 -14.52
CA LEU A 178 -3.94 4.33 -13.17
C LEU A 178 -2.94 3.92 -12.10
N GLY A 179 -2.59 4.87 -11.23
CA GLY A 179 -1.78 4.61 -10.05
C GLY A 179 -2.61 3.91 -8.96
N LEU A 180 -2.24 2.67 -8.60
CA LEU A 180 -2.97 1.84 -7.66
C LEU A 180 -2.17 1.60 -6.38
N HIS A 181 -2.82 1.75 -5.23
CA HIS A 181 -2.30 1.30 -3.95
C HIS A 181 -2.58 -0.21 -3.75
N ALA A 182 -1.99 -1.03 -4.62
CA ALA A 182 -2.17 -2.48 -4.63
C ALA A 182 -0.82 -3.22 -4.62
N ALA A 183 -0.77 -4.30 -3.85
CA ALA A 183 0.32 -5.25 -3.94
C ALA A 183 0.17 -6.12 -5.20
N SER A 184 1.25 -6.72 -5.68
CA SER A 184 1.21 -7.62 -6.83
C SER A 184 2.05 -8.88 -6.64
N LYS A 185 1.59 -9.98 -7.22
CA LYS A 185 2.30 -11.26 -7.24
C LYS A 185 1.83 -12.12 -8.41
N VAL A 186 2.59 -13.17 -8.71
CA VAL A 186 2.21 -14.24 -9.63
C VAL A 186 2.03 -15.52 -8.83
N LEU A 187 0.96 -16.27 -9.11
CA LEU A 187 0.82 -17.67 -8.70
C LEU A 187 1.06 -18.53 -9.93
N ARG A 188 2.05 -19.42 -9.85
CA ARG A 188 2.32 -20.44 -10.86
C ARG A 188 1.65 -21.72 -10.41
N VAL A 189 0.54 -22.09 -11.06
CA VAL A 189 -0.31 -23.21 -10.64
C VAL A 189 -0.73 -24.07 -11.83
N PHE A 190 -1.07 -25.33 -11.56
CA PHE A 190 -1.69 -26.17 -12.57
C PHE A 190 -3.13 -25.75 -12.82
N ARG A 191 -3.44 -25.51 -14.09
CA ARG A 191 -4.82 -25.46 -14.61
C ARG A 191 -4.99 -26.66 -15.53
N GLY A 192 -5.68 -27.69 -15.05
CA GLY A 192 -5.65 -29.01 -15.68
C GLY A 192 -4.23 -29.57 -15.67
N ASN A 193 -3.69 -29.90 -16.84
CA ASN A 193 -2.34 -30.47 -16.99
C ASN A 193 -1.26 -29.42 -17.33
N GLU A 194 -1.62 -28.14 -17.42
CA GLU A 194 -0.71 -27.07 -17.81
C GLU A 194 -0.33 -26.20 -16.62
N LEU A 195 0.96 -25.95 -16.44
CA LEU A 195 1.46 -24.99 -15.47
C LEU A 195 1.28 -23.57 -16.05
N LYS A 196 0.51 -22.72 -15.36
CA LYS A 196 0.18 -21.35 -15.78
C LYS A 196 0.59 -20.34 -14.73
N ASP A 197 1.11 -19.22 -15.20
CA ASP A 197 1.29 -18.02 -14.39
C ASP A 197 -0.01 -17.23 -14.37
N VAL A 198 -0.44 -16.84 -13.18
CA VAL A 198 -1.65 -16.04 -12.94
C VAL A 198 -1.24 -14.82 -12.13
N GLY A 199 -1.37 -13.63 -12.73
CA GLY A 199 -0.99 -12.36 -12.12
C GLY A 199 -2.10 -11.76 -11.26
N PHE A 200 -1.77 -11.42 -10.02
CA PHE A 200 -2.68 -10.85 -9.04
C PHE A 200 -2.32 -9.41 -8.70
N LEU A 201 -3.33 -8.55 -8.65
CA LEU A 201 -3.31 -7.29 -7.90
C LEU A 201 -4.18 -7.43 -6.66
N LEU A 202 -3.64 -7.08 -5.49
CA LEU A 202 -4.31 -7.17 -4.20
C LEU A 202 -4.46 -5.76 -3.61
N PHE A 203 -5.69 -5.28 -3.57
CA PHE A 203 -6.09 -4.04 -2.90
C PHE A 203 -6.40 -4.32 -1.44
N GLY A 204 -6.22 -3.32 -0.59
CA GLY A 204 -6.54 -3.46 0.83
C GLY A 204 -5.99 -2.30 1.65
N LEU A 205 -6.80 -1.86 2.61
CA LEU A 205 -6.37 -0.87 3.59
C LEU A 205 -5.30 -1.45 4.53
N SER A 206 -4.59 -0.58 5.23
CA SER A 206 -3.60 -1.00 6.21
C SER A 206 -4.26 -1.88 7.27
N GLY A 207 -3.69 -3.06 7.53
CA GLY A 207 -4.22 -4.00 8.54
C GLY A 207 -5.34 -4.94 8.05
N THR A 208 -5.71 -4.92 6.77
CA THR A 208 -6.67 -5.90 6.20
C THR A 208 -6.02 -7.20 5.72
N GLY A 209 -4.69 -7.27 5.75
CA GLY A 209 -3.92 -8.46 5.33
C GLY A 209 -3.30 -8.36 3.94
N LYS A 210 -3.34 -7.20 3.25
CA LYS A 210 -2.75 -7.00 1.92
C LYS A 210 -1.32 -7.54 1.80
N THR A 211 -0.39 -7.04 2.63
CA THR A 211 1.01 -7.47 2.61
C THR A 211 1.17 -8.93 3.07
N SER A 212 0.39 -9.36 4.06
CA SER A 212 0.45 -10.74 4.57
C SER A 212 0.03 -11.75 3.50
N LEU A 213 -0.98 -11.44 2.68
CA LEU A 213 -1.43 -12.31 1.58
C LEU A 213 -0.55 -12.16 0.33
N SER A 214 -0.10 -10.94 0.01
CA SER A 214 0.79 -10.74 -1.13
C SER A 214 2.14 -11.44 -0.93
N CYS A 215 2.67 -11.39 0.29
CA CYS A 215 3.95 -12.00 0.69
C CYS A 215 3.77 -13.37 1.38
N HIS A 216 2.86 -14.19 0.86
CA HIS A 216 2.65 -15.58 1.30
C HIS A 216 3.03 -16.59 0.21
N SER A 217 3.55 -17.77 0.58
CA SER A 217 3.88 -18.84 -0.38
C SER A 217 2.67 -19.67 -0.83
N HIS A 218 1.52 -19.47 -0.17
CA HIS A 218 0.31 -20.31 -0.28
C HIS A 218 0.55 -21.79 0.06
N TRP A 219 1.70 -22.10 0.68
CA TRP A 219 2.18 -23.47 0.90
C TRP A 219 2.17 -24.33 -0.38
N LEU A 220 2.33 -23.69 -1.55
CA LEU A 220 2.43 -24.38 -2.82
C LEU A 220 3.69 -25.25 -2.85
N GLY A 221 3.53 -26.48 -3.34
CA GLY A 221 4.61 -27.43 -3.56
C GLY A 221 5.06 -27.42 -5.01
N PHE A 222 6.36 -27.63 -5.23
CA PHE A 222 6.93 -27.72 -6.58
C PHE A 222 6.17 -28.75 -7.45
N PRO A 223 5.88 -28.45 -8.74
CA PRO A 223 6.34 -27.28 -9.52
C PRO A 223 5.47 -26.02 -9.38
N GLU A 224 4.41 -26.05 -8.56
CA GLU A 224 3.62 -24.86 -8.26
C GLU A 224 4.41 -23.94 -7.33
N THR A 225 4.31 -22.62 -7.54
CA THR A 225 5.07 -21.65 -6.76
C THR A 225 4.44 -20.26 -6.82
N VAL A 226 5.06 -19.30 -6.17
CA VAL A 226 4.67 -17.88 -6.24
C VAL A 226 5.87 -17.03 -6.66
N ILE A 227 5.60 -15.86 -7.21
CA ILE A 227 6.59 -14.82 -7.45
C ILE A 227 6.04 -13.49 -6.92
N ILE A 228 6.67 -12.95 -5.89
CA ILE A 228 6.24 -11.72 -5.23
C ILE A 228 6.83 -10.51 -5.99
N ARG A 229 5.95 -9.59 -6.43
CA ARG A 229 6.32 -8.44 -7.26
C ARG A 229 6.39 -7.16 -6.44
N GLN A 230 5.26 -6.65 -5.96
CA GLN A 230 5.16 -5.40 -5.17
C GLN A 230 4.32 -5.59 -3.91
N ASP A 231 4.61 -4.82 -2.85
CA ASP A 231 3.78 -4.78 -1.63
C ASP A 231 2.89 -3.53 -1.54
N ASP A 232 3.12 -2.51 -2.36
CA ASP A 232 2.55 -1.18 -2.16
C ASP A 232 1.87 -0.58 -3.40
N VAL A 233 2.61 0.12 -4.28
CA VAL A 233 2.03 0.86 -5.41
C VAL A 233 2.48 0.27 -6.75
N VAL A 234 1.52 0.14 -7.66
CA VAL A 234 1.73 -0.23 -9.07
C VAL A 234 1.03 0.76 -9.99
N ILE A 235 1.45 0.82 -11.25
CA ILE A 235 0.77 1.60 -12.30
C ILE A 235 0.09 0.62 -13.23
N LEU A 236 -1.24 0.54 -13.19
CA LEU A 236 -2.04 -0.27 -14.11
C LEU A 236 -2.21 0.46 -15.44
N ARG A 237 -1.80 -0.21 -16.51
CA ARG A 237 -1.87 0.31 -17.87
C ARG A 237 -3.15 -0.18 -18.57
N PRO A 238 -3.71 0.58 -19.52
CA PRO A 238 -4.87 0.15 -20.31
C PRO A 238 -4.68 -1.17 -21.08
N ASP A 239 -3.43 -1.59 -21.30
CA ASP A 239 -3.11 -2.86 -21.93
C ASP A 239 -3.13 -4.06 -20.96
N GLY A 240 -3.50 -3.87 -19.70
CA GLY A 240 -3.63 -4.94 -18.70
C GLY A 240 -2.31 -5.37 -18.07
N THR A 241 -1.22 -4.65 -18.31
CA THR A 241 0.06 -4.81 -17.60
C THR A 241 0.11 -3.87 -16.39
N ALA A 242 0.94 -4.18 -15.39
CA ALA A 242 1.17 -3.29 -14.26
C ALA A 242 2.67 -3.08 -13.99
N VAL A 243 3.08 -1.81 -13.95
CA VAL A 243 4.47 -1.41 -13.67
C VAL A 243 4.69 -1.32 -12.15
N GLY A 244 5.75 -1.95 -11.68
CA GLY A 244 6.20 -1.88 -10.30
C GLY A 244 7.01 -0.61 -10.03
N THR A 245 6.88 -0.05 -8.82
CA THR A 245 7.47 1.25 -8.49
C THR A 245 8.74 1.15 -7.65
N GLU A 246 8.88 0.14 -6.79
CA GLU A 246 9.94 0.05 -5.77
C GLU A 246 10.73 -1.27 -5.86
N ASP A 247 11.94 -1.30 -5.29
CA ASP A 247 12.82 -2.50 -5.22
C ASP A 247 12.97 -3.07 -3.79
N SER A 248 12.15 -2.57 -2.88
CA SER A 248 12.11 -3.00 -1.48
C SER A 248 10.73 -2.81 -0.91
N PHE A 249 10.43 -3.53 0.17
CA PHE A 249 9.16 -3.44 0.85
C PHE A 249 9.28 -2.64 2.14
N TYR A 250 8.19 -1.98 2.52
CA TYR A 250 8.10 -1.22 3.75
C TYR A 250 7.07 -1.84 4.70
N ILE A 251 7.46 -2.99 5.22
CA ILE A 251 6.55 -3.93 5.87
C ILE A 251 6.22 -3.47 7.30
N LYS A 252 5.04 -3.85 7.78
CA LYS A 252 4.67 -3.69 9.19
C LYS A 252 5.31 -4.83 9.98
N THR A 253 5.88 -4.52 11.15
CA THR A 253 6.59 -5.50 11.99
C THR A 253 5.82 -5.88 13.26
N ASP A 254 4.76 -5.15 13.57
CA ASP A 254 3.88 -5.41 14.71
C ASP A 254 3.25 -6.81 14.63
N GLY A 255 3.51 -7.63 15.65
CA GLY A 255 3.03 -9.02 15.73
C GLY A 255 3.66 -9.96 14.69
N LEU A 256 4.84 -9.60 14.15
CA LEU A 256 5.53 -10.42 13.17
C LEU A 256 6.11 -11.69 13.83
N GLU A 257 5.69 -12.86 13.35
CA GLU A 257 6.11 -14.15 13.89
C GLU A 257 6.38 -15.19 12.79
N PRO A 258 7.24 -16.19 13.04
CA PRO A 258 7.61 -17.20 12.06
C PRO A 258 6.44 -18.10 11.61
N SER A 259 5.47 -18.33 12.49
CA SER A 259 4.40 -19.32 12.29
C SER A 259 3.36 -18.85 11.26
N SER A 260 3.03 -17.55 11.28
CA SER A 260 1.99 -16.96 10.44
C SER A 260 2.54 -16.14 9.28
N GLN A 261 3.73 -15.56 9.41
CA GLN A 261 4.34 -14.66 8.41
C GLN A 261 5.83 -14.98 8.18
N PRO A 262 6.20 -16.23 7.84
CA PRO A 262 7.59 -16.67 7.81
C PRO A 262 8.47 -15.86 6.84
N LEU A 263 7.95 -15.48 5.67
CA LEU A 263 8.71 -14.74 4.66
C LEU A 263 9.04 -13.31 5.13
N LEU A 264 8.04 -12.63 5.70
CA LEU A 264 8.19 -11.28 6.22
C LEU A 264 9.06 -11.27 7.48
N TYR A 265 8.88 -12.26 8.36
CA TYR A 265 9.72 -12.44 9.56
C TYR A 265 11.19 -12.60 9.15
N ALA A 266 11.50 -13.56 8.28
CA ALA A 266 12.88 -13.79 7.82
C ALA A 266 13.50 -12.53 7.17
N ALA A 267 12.73 -11.79 6.35
CA ALA A 267 13.21 -10.57 5.72
C ALA A 267 13.51 -9.47 6.75
N ALA A 268 12.69 -9.31 7.78
CA ALA A 268 12.91 -8.35 8.86
C ALA A 268 14.17 -8.66 9.69
N LEU A 269 14.61 -9.92 9.73
CA LEU A 269 15.84 -10.34 10.39
C LEU A 269 17.10 -10.15 9.52
N SER A 270 16.97 -9.82 8.24
CA SER A 270 18.13 -9.65 7.36
C SER A 270 19.07 -8.55 7.90
N PRO A 271 20.40 -8.74 7.87
CA PRO A 271 21.39 -7.70 8.23
C PRO A 271 21.24 -6.41 7.40
N ARG A 272 20.64 -6.51 6.21
CA ARG A 272 20.34 -5.40 5.30
C ARG A 272 19.05 -4.67 5.64
N ALA A 273 18.19 -5.25 6.47
CA ALA A 273 16.97 -4.60 6.89
C ALA A 273 17.27 -3.35 7.73
N ILE A 274 16.32 -2.41 7.73
CA ILE A 274 16.35 -1.27 8.63
C ILE A 274 15.01 -1.20 9.34
N LEU A 275 15.04 -1.40 10.66
CA LEU A 275 13.86 -1.32 11.52
C LEU A 275 13.59 0.14 11.89
N GLU A 276 12.33 0.56 11.84
CA GLU A 276 11.88 1.87 12.27
C GLU A 276 10.83 1.68 13.37
N ASN A 277 11.10 2.23 14.56
CA ASN A 277 10.20 2.23 15.71
C ASN A 277 9.83 0.84 16.24
N VAL A 278 10.75 -0.12 16.08
CA VAL A 278 10.64 -1.45 16.70
C VAL A 278 11.36 -1.42 18.03
N PHE A 279 10.77 -2.03 19.06
CA PHE A 279 11.42 -2.13 20.36
C PHE A 279 12.69 -2.98 20.24
N VAL A 280 13.80 -2.41 20.70
CA VAL A 280 15.10 -3.07 20.80
C VAL A 280 15.60 -2.92 22.22
N GLN A 281 15.83 -4.04 22.89
CA GLN A 281 16.25 -4.05 24.28
C GLN A 281 17.66 -3.42 24.42
N PRO A 282 17.82 -2.37 25.25
CA PRO A 282 19.11 -1.75 25.48
C PRO A 282 20.14 -2.74 26.02
N GLY A 283 21.38 -2.65 25.53
CA GLY A 283 22.51 -3.49 25.97
C GLY A 283 22.56 -4.89 25.36
N THR A 284 21.42 -5.50 24.99
CA THR A 284 21.38 -6.83 24.34
C THR A 284 21.14 -6.75 22.83
N GLY A 285 20.49 -5.69 22.35
CA GLY A 285 20.10 -5.58 20.93
C GLY A 285 18.92 -6.49 20.55
N LYS A 286 18.30 -7.17 21.53
CA LYS A 286 17.20 -8.10 21.29
C LYS A 286 15.97 -7.38 20.74
N VAL A 287 15.41 -7.88 19.65
CA VAL A 287 14.23 -7.30 19.01
C VAL A 287 12.97 -7.94 19.57
N ASP A 288 11.97 -7.13 19.90
CA ASP A 288 10.64 -7.61 20.25
C ASP A 288 9.59 -7.02 19.30
N PHE A 289 9.03 -7.87 18.43
CA PHE A 289 7.99 -7.49 17.48
C PHE A 289 6.58 -7.45 18.09
N PHE A 290 6.42 -7.92 19.34
CA PHE A 290 5.17 -7.87 20.09
C PHE A 290 5.11 -6.68 21.04
N ASP A 291 6.25 -6.06 21.35
CA ASP A 291 6.32 -4.86 22.16
C ASP A 291 5.96 -3.61 21.33
N SER A 292 4.76 -3.10 21.58
CA SER A 292 4.22 -1.89 20.94
C SER A 292 4.40 -0.62 21.78
N SER A 293 5.30 -0.61 22.78
CA SER A 293 5.53 0.54 23.68
C SER A 293 5.96 1.81 22.95
N LEU A 294 6.68 1.67 21.83
CA LEU A 294 7.03 2.79 20.96
C LEU A 294 5.86 3.18 20.05
N THR A 295 5.23 2.19 19.41
CA THR A 295 4.08 2.32 18.51
C THR A 295 3.62 0.94 18.04
N SER A 296 2.34 0.79 17.71
CA SER A 296 1.82 -0.36 16.95
C SER A 296 2.11 -0.27 15.44
N ASN A 297 2.75 0.81 14.97
CA ASN A 297 3.13 1.04 13.59
C ASN A 297 4.64 0.85 13.36
N GLY A 298 5.27 -0.11 14.05
CA GLY A 298 6.64 -0.52 13.77
C GLY A 298 6.79 -0.97 12.32
N ARG A 299 7.91 -0.61 11.70
CA ARG A 299 8.19 -0.89 10.28
C ARG A 299 9.56 -1.51 10.09
N ALA A 300 9.71 -2.21 8.97
CA ALA A 300 11.01 -2.60 8.44
C ALA A 300 11.09 -2.27 6.95
N MET A 301 12.17 -1.61 6.56
CA MET A 301 12.57 -1.57 5.16
C MET A 301 13.40 -2.83 4.88
N VAL A 302 12.95 -3.64 3.93
CA VAL A 302 13.59 -4.92 3.55
C VAL A 302 13.78 -4.96 2.05
N LYS A 303 14.94 -5.42 1.57
CA LYS A 303 15.17 -5.57 0.14
C LYS A 303 14.30 -6.70 -0.41
N ARG A 304 13.81 -6.57 -1.65
CA ARG A 304 13.05 -7.67 -2.29
C ARG A 304 13.85 -8.96 -2.33
N ARG A 305 15.15 -8.89 -2.67
CA ARG A 305 16.08 -10.02 -2.64
C ARG A 305 16.32 -10.68 -1.26
N ASP A 306 15.84 -10.08 -0.16
CA ASP A 306 15.83 -10.71 1.17
C ASP A 306 14.54 -11.48 1.46
N ILE A 307 13.53 -11.37 0.59
CA ILE A 307 12.26 -12.07 0.67
C ILE A 307 12.32 -13.25 -0.30
N ALA A 308 12.13 -14.47 0.20
CA ALA A 308 12.06 -15.64 -0.66
C ALA A 308 10.88 -15.54 -1.64
N PHE A 309 10.97 -16.24 -2.77
CA PHE A 309 9.99 -16.18 -3.86
C PHE A 309 9.90 -14.80 -4.54
N THR A 310 11.01 -14.06 -4.57
CA THR A 310 11.19 -12.89 -5.44
C THR A 310 12.17 -13.22 -6.57
N ASP A 311 12.13 -12.44 -7.64
CA ASP A 311 13.14 -12.43 -8.69
C ASP A 311 13.47 -10.96 -9.06
N ASP A 312 14.31 -10.76 -10.07
CA ASP A 312 14.80 -9.43 -10.49
C ASP A 312 13.75 -8.55 -11.21
N GLN A 313 12.57 -9.08 -11.51
CA GLN A 313 11.45 -8.37 -12.13
C GLN A 313 10.51 -7.81 -11.06
N VAL A 314 10.16 -6.53 -11.21
CA VAL A 314 9.28 -5.79 -10.29
C VAL A 314 7.87 -5.61 -10.88
N ASP A 315 7.77 -5.73 -12.20
CA ASP A 315 6.56 -5.55 -12.99
C ASP A 315 5.69 -6.81 -12.99
N LEU A 316 4.41 -6.61 -13.23
CA LEU A 316 3.45 -7.66 -13.52
C LEU A 316 3.08 -7.58 -15.00
N GLU A 317 3.66 -8.49 -15.80
CA GLU A 317 3.49 -8.51 -17.26
C GLU A 317 2.05 -8.73 -17.71
N ARG A 318 1.22 -9.37 -16.88
CA ARG A 318 -0.21 -9.55 -17.12
C ARG A 318 -0.95 -9.58 -15.80
N VAL A 319 -1.99 -8.75 -15.70
CA VAL A 319 -2.98 -8.84 -14.63
C VAL A 319 -4.07 -9.80 -15.09
N ASP A 320 -4.26 -10.90 -14.37
CA ASP A 320 -5.35 -11.86 -14.61
C ASP A 320 -6.45 -11.71 -13.55
N VAL A 321 -6.05 -11.34 -12.32
CA VAL A 321 -6.93 -11.30 -11.16
C VAL A 321 -6.74 -10.01 -10.36
N ILE A 322 -7.84 -9.37 -9.99
CA ILE A 322 -7.89 -8.26 -9.03
C ILE A 322 -8.69 -8.68 -7.81
N VAL A 323 -8.12 -8.49 -6.62
CA VAL A 323 -8.76 -8.84 -5.35
C VAL A 323 -8.88 -7.60 -4.47
N PHE A 324 -10.10 -7.27 -4.07
CA PHE A 324 -10.40 -6.25 -3.07
C PHE A 324 -10.48 -6.90 -1.69
N ILE A 325 -9.39 -6.82 -0.95
CA ILE A 325 -9.32 -7.33 0.42
C ILE A 325 -10.03 -6.36 1.34
N THR A 326 -11.19 -6.77 1.80
CA THR A 326 -12.03 -6.02 2.74
C THR A 326 -12.10 -6.77 4.05
N ARG A 327 -12.22 -6.04 5.16
CA ARG A 327 -12.50 -6.63 6.45
C ARG A 327 -13.93 -6.27 6.82
N ARG A 328 -14.81 -7.27 6.81
CA ARG A 328 -16.22 -7.16 7.26
C ARG A 328 -16.50 -8.19 8.33
N LEU A 329 -17.49 -7.91 9.18
CA LEU A 329 -17.72 -8.67 10.41
C LEU A 329 -19.12 -9.30 10.48
N ASP A 330 -19.91 -9.16 9.42
CA ASP A 330 -21.34 -9.40 9.40
C ASP A 330 -21.74 -10.39 8.29
N ILE A 331 -22.34 -9.92 7.20
CA ILE A 331 -23.02 -10.74 6.20
C ILE A 331 -22.17 -11.04 4.96
N MET A 332 -20.98 -10.45 4.85
CA MET A 332 -20.18 -10.57 3.65
C MET A 332 -19.52 -11.95 3.54
N PRO A 333 -19.70 -12.70 2.44
CA PRO A 333 -19.13 -14.03 2.29
C PRO A 333 -17.60 -13.99 2.24
N PRO A 334 -16.92 -15.15 2.42
CA PRO A 334 -15.46 -15.20 2.36
C PRO A 334 -14.87 -14.67 1.05
N VAL A 335 -15.56 -14.91 -0.07
CA VAL A 335 -15.19 -14.44 -1.39
C VAL A 335 -16.44 -14.22 -2.23
N ALA A 336 -16.40 -13.25 -3.14
CA ALA A 336 -17.43 -13.06 -4.17
C ALA A 336 -16.76 -12.69 -5.50
N ARG A 337 -17.22 -13.30 -6.61
CA ARG A 337 -16.75 -12.98 -7.97
C ARG A 337 -17.60 -11.87 -8.56
N LEU A 338 -16.93 -10.81 -9.00
CA LEU A 338 -17.53 -9.56 -9.42
C LEU A 338 -17.56 -9.46 -10.94
N ASN A 339 -18.66 -8.94 -11.48
CA ASN A 339 -18.64 -8.39 -12.83
C ASN A 339 -17.87 -7.05 -12.85
N ARG A 340 -17.68 -6.47 -14.03
CA ARG A 340 -16.81 -5.30 -14.23
C ARG A 340 -17.34 -4.05 -13.54
N GLU A 341 -18.65 -3.84 -13.64
CA GLU A 341 -19.36 -2.75 -12.98
C GLU A 341 -19.26 -2.86 -11.45
N TRP A 342 -19.45 -4.06 -10.89
CA TRP A 342 -19.25 -4.36 -9.48
C TRP A 342 -17.79 -4.18 -9.04
N ALA A 343 -16.83 -4.55 -9.88
CA ALA A 343 -15.41 -4.36 -9.57
C ALA A 343 -15.04 -2.87 -9.50
N ALA A 344 -15.58 -2.06 -10.40
CA ALA A 344 -15.43 -0.61 -10.32
C ALA A 344 -16.16 -0.01 -9.10
N ALA A 345 -17.32 -0.58 -8.72
CA ALA A 345 -17.98 -0.21 -7.48
C ALA A 345 -17.14 -0.58 -6.26
N ALA A 346 -16.55 -1.77 -6.23
CA ALA A 346 -15.65 -2.23 -5.18
C ALA A 346 -14.42 -1.32 -5.04
N PHE A 347 -13.83 -0.90 -6.16
CA PHE A 347 -12.77 0.10 -6.18
C PHE A 347 -13.24 1.43 -5.57
N MET A 348 -14.40 1.95 -5.96
CA MET A 348 -14.94 3.21 -5.44
C MET A 348 -15.35 3.14 -3.97
N LEU A 349 -15.84 1.99 -3.51
CA LEU A 349 -16.15 1.74 -2.11
C LEU A 349 -14.88 1.71 -1.28
N GLY A 350 -13.87 0.96 -1.73
CA GLY A 350 -12.61 0.75 -1.02
C GLY A 350 -12.83 0.52 0.47
N GLU A 351 -13.73 -0.40 0.76
CA GLU A 351 -14.33 -0.57 2.08
C GLU A 351 -13.54 -1.53 2.95
N SER A 352 -13.61 -1.30 4.26
CA SER A 352 -13.09 -2.13 5.33
C SER A 352 -13.77 -1.73 6.64
N VAL A 353 -13.33 -2.31 7.75
CA VAL A 353 -13.46 -1.73 9.09
C VAL A 353 -12.17 -1.06 9.53
N GLU A 354 -12.30 -0.02 10.36
CA GLU A 354 -11.18 0.56 11.10
C GLU A 354 -10.60 -0.51 12.03
N THR A 355 -9.28 -0.57 12.09
CA THR A 355 -8.59 -1.59 12.90
C THR A 355 -8.01 -0.94 14.15
N SER A 356 -7.75 -1.73 15.18
CA SER A 356 -6.99 -1.27 16.36
C SER A 356 -5.59 -0.76 16.02
N ALA A 357 -5.06 -1.07 14.83
CA ALA A 357 -3.80 -0.55 14.32
C ALA A 357 -3.92 0.80 13.59
N GLY A 358 -5.14 1.26 13.29
CA GLY A 358 -5.43 2.59 12.74
C GLY A 358 -5.79 3.54 13.87
N ASP A 359 -7.08 3.84 14.03
CA ASP A 359 -7.60 4.56 15.20
C ASP A 359 -8.26 3.57 16.19
N PRO A 360 -7.61 3.27 17.34
CA PRO A 360 -8.18 2.35 18.34
C PRO A 360 -9.54 2.78 18.87
N THR A 361 -9.87 4.08 18.85
CA THR A 361 -11.15 4.60 19.36
C THR A 361 -12.32 4.33 18.41
N GLU A 362 -12.01 4.12 17.13
CA GLU A 362 -12.99 3.89 16.06
C GLU A 362 -12.98 2.43 15.57
N ALA A 363 -12.20 1.55 16.20
CA ALA A 363 -12.02 0.16 15.80
C ALA A 363 -13.38 -0.57 15.63
N GLY A 364 -13.55 -1.24 14.49
CA GLY A 364 -14.79 -1.93 14.11
C GLY A 364 -15.80 -1.07 13.35
N LYS A 365 -15.61 0.25 13.25
CA LYS A 365 -16.47 1.11 12.40
C LYS A 365 -16.13 0.95 10.92
N SER A 366 -17.14 1.08 10.07
CA SER A 366 -16.95 1.08 8.61
C SER A 366 -16.02 2.21 8.16
N LEU A 367 -15.03 1.87 7.34
CA LEU A 367 -14.09 2.80 6.73
C LEU A 367 -14.15 2.63 5.21
N ARG A 368 -14.25 3.74 4.47
CA ARG A 368 -14.29 3.76 3.01
C ARG A 368 -13.26 4.73 2.46
N VAL A 369 -12.41 4.25 1.55
CA VAL A 369 -11.37 5.05 0.89
C VAL A 369 -11.24 4.55 -0.55
N VAL A 370 -11.62 5.37 -1.54
CA VAL A 370 -11.54 5.02 -2.98
C VAL A 370 -10.19 4.39 -3.32
N GLY A 371 -10.22 3.22 -3.99
CA GLY A 371 -9.06 2.44 -4.39
C GLY A 371 -8.21 1.90 -3.23
N THR A 372 -8.74 1.93 -2.00
CA THR A 372 -7.96 1.79 -0.75
C THR A 372 -6.75 2.74 -0.71
N ASN A 373 -6.85 3.87 -1.42
CA ASN A 373 -5.76 4.77 -1.74
C ASN A 373 -6.02 6.17 -1.18
N PRO A 374 -5.52 6.49 0.04
CA PRO A 374 -5.66 7.82 0.62
C PRO A 374 -4.75 8.87 -0.04
N PHE A 375 -4.01 8.52 -1.09
CA PHE A 375 -3.03 9.38 -1.76
C PHE A 375 -3.50 9.92 -3.11
N ILE A 376 -4.74 9.63 -3.51
CA ILE A 376 -5.32 10.12 -4.76
C ILE A 376 -5.26 11.65 -4.79
N VAL A 377 -4.65 12.19 -5.84
CA VAL A 377 -4.60 13.63 -6.15
C VAL A 377 -5.61 13.93 -7.26
N GLY A 378 -6.52 14.85 -7.03
CA GLY A 378 -7.56 15.24 -8.00
C GLY A 378 -8.83 14.40 -7.90
N SER A 379 -9.52 14.21 -9.02
CA SER A 379 -10.84 13.58 -9.04
C SER A 379 -10.78 12.08 -8.78
N ARG A 380 -11.49 11.63 -7.73
CA ARG A 380 -11.72 10.20 -7.43
C ARG A 380 -12.73 9.59 -8.40
N THR A 381 -13.69 10.39 -8.87
CA THR A 381 -14.67 10.00 -9.89
C THR A 381 -13.98 9.59 -11.18
N GLU A 382 -12.99 10.38 -11.62
CA GLU A 382 -12.19 10.10 -12.81
C GLU A 382 -11.48 8.74 -12.69
N GLU A 383 -10.89 8.44 -11.53
CA GLU A 383 -10.22 7.16 -11.31
C GLU A 383 -11.16 5.96 -11.34
N GLY A 384 -12.37 6.08 -10.76
CA GLY A 384 -13.40 5.04 -10.85
C GLY A 384 -13.84 4.76 -12.28
N ASN A 385 -14.03 5.81 -13.08
CA ASN A 385 -14.41 5.68 -14.49
C ASN A 385 -13.25 5.10 -15.33
N MET A 386 -12.02 5.56 -15.12
CA MET A 386 -10.83 5.00 -15.78
C MET A 386 -10.65 3.52 -15.46
N PHE A 387 -10.85 3.13 -14.20
CA PHE A 387 -10.77 1.73 -13.78
C PHE A 387 -11.83 0.87 -14.49
N LEU A 388 -13.08 1.33 -14.56
CA LEU A 388 -14.13 0.64 -15.33
C LEU A 388 -13.76 0.50 -16.81
N ASP A 389 -13.24 1.57 -17.44
CA ASP A 389 -12.84 1.56 -18.84
C ASP A 389 -11.71 0.55 -19.12
N ILE A 390 -10.75 0.41 -18.20
CA ILE A 390 -9.70 -0.61 -18.29
C ILE A 390 -10.33 -2.02 -18.25
N LEU A 391 -11.21 -2.30 -17.28
CA LEU A 391 -11.87 -3.60 -17.15
C LEU A 391 -12.76 -3.95 -18.34
N ARG A 392 -13.38 -2.95 -18.98
CA ARG A 392 -14.17 -3.14 -20.21
C ARG A 392 -13.29 -3.50 -21.41
N LYS A 393 -12.07 -2.95 -21.49
CA LYS A 393 -11.09 -3.28 -22.54
C LYS A 393 -10.40 -4.62 -22.28
N LYS A 394 -10.20 -4.99 -21.01
CA LYS A 394 -9.53 -6.21 -20.56
C LYS A 394 -10.50 -7.17 -19.91
N THR A 395 -11.32 -7.75 -20.76
CA THR A 395 -12.46 -8.59 -20.36
C THR A 395 -12.04 -9.89 -19.68
N ASP A 396 -10.78 -10.29 -19.79
CA ASP A 396 -10.17 -11.47 -19.19
C ASP A 396 -9.73 -11.26 -17.73
N ILE A 397 -9.68 -10.02 -17.23
CA ILE A 397 -9.38 -9.74 -15.83
C ILE A 397 -10.59 -10.14 -14.97
N GLN A 398 -10.39 -11.08 -14.05
CA GLN A 398 -11.39 -11.47 -13.06
C GLN A 398 -11.23 -10.65 -11.77
N CYS A 399 -12.33 -10.21 -11.20
CA CYS A 399 -12.34 -9.35 -10.02
C CYS A 399 -13.08 -10.03 -8.87
N PHE A 400 -12.56 -9.89 -7.65
CA PHE A 400 -13.14 -10.53 -6.48
C PHE A 400 -13.14 -9.60 -5.28
N PHE A 401 -14.16 -9.73 -4.44
CA PHE A 401 -14.00 -9.39 -3.03
C PHE A 401 -13.37 -10.56 -2.28
N LEU A 402 -12.53 -10.26 -1.29
CA LEU A 402 -12.05 -11.23 -0.31
C LEU A 402 -12.27 -10.65 1.09
N ASN A 403 -13.17 -11.27 1.87
CA ASN A 403 -13.39 -10.87 3.25
C ASN A 403 -12.33 -11.51 4.15
N THR A 404 -11.58 -10.71 4.91
CA THR A 404 -10.59 -11.20 5.89
C THR A 404 -11.01 -10.97 7.34
N GLY A 405 -12.30 -10.66 7.55
CA GLY A 405 -12.88 -10.49 8.86
C GLY A 405 -13.63 -11.73 9.35
N VAL A 406 -14.91 -11.57 9.62
CA VAL A 406 -15.80 -12.54 10.27
C VAL A 406 -17.11 -12.60 9.48
N VAL A 407 -17.71 -13.77 9.41
CA VAL A 407 -19.08 -13.97 8.92
C VAL A 407 -19.97 -14.33 10.10
N GLY A 408 -21.11 -13.68 10.29
CA GLY A 408 -22.03 -13.99 11.40
C GLY A 408 -21.88 -13.13 12.66
N GLY A 409 -21.18 -11.99 12.60
CA GLY A 409 -21.05 -11.06 13.73
C GLY A 409 -19.86 -11.40 14.66
N MET A 410 -19.39 -10.43 15.44
CA MET A 410 -18.20 -10.61 16.29
C MET A 410 -18.35 -11.61 17.45
N VAL A 411 -19.58 -11.91 17.87
CA VAL A 411 -19.83 -12.72 19.08
C VAL A 411 -19.98 -14.20 18.75
N ARG A 412 -20.79 -14.54 17.74
CA ARG A 412 -21.10 -15.93 17.35
C ARG A 412 -20.56 -16.31 15.98
N GLY A 413 -20.10 -15.32 15.21
CA GLY A 413 -19.64 -15.53 13.84
C GLY A 413 -18.31 -16.26 13.76
N GLN A 414 -18.01 -16.70 12.55
CA GLN A 414 -16.81 -17.45 12.22
C GLN A 414 -15.77 -16.56 11.56
N LYS A 415 -14.56 -16.56 12.14
CA LYS A 415 -13.42 -15.84 11.60
C LYS A 415 -12.92 -16.52 10.33
N ILE A 416 -12.73 -15.73 9.28
CA ILE A 416 -12.03 -16.17 8.08
C ILE A 416 -10.54 -16.13 8.38
N THR A 417 -9.89 -17.30 8.37
CA THR A 417 -8.49 -17.40 8.74
C THR A 417 -7.57 -17.05 7.56
N VAL A 418 -6.29 -16.82 7.85
CA VAL A 418 -5.27 -16.68 6.79
C VAL A 418 -5.21 -17.94 5.93
N LYS A 419 -5.39 -19.14 6.54
CA LYS A 419 -5.43 -20.41 5.80
C LYS A 419 -6.58 -20.45 4.81
N ASP A 420 -7.78 -20.05 5.23
CA ASP A 420 -8.95 -19.97 4.34
C ASP A 420 -8.68 -18.97 3.20
N SER A 421 -8.16 -17.78 3.53
CA SER A 421 -7.89 -16.72 2.56
C SER A 421 -6.87 -17.12 1.49
N VAL A 422 -5.73 -17.70 1.88
CA VAL A 422 -4.71 -18.11 0.91
C VAL A 422 -5.13 -19.32 0.10
N LYS A 423 -6.00 -20.19 0.66
CA LYS A 423 -6.58 -21.32 -0.08
C LYS A 423 -7.60 -20.85 -1.11
N ILE A 424 -8.44 -19.87 -0.76
CA ILE A 424 -9.35 -19.22 -1.71
C ILE A 424 -8.55 -18.61 -2.88
N LEU A 425 -7.50 -17.85 -2.59
CA LEU A 425 -6.63 -17.26 -3.63
C LEU A 425 -5.96 -18.33 -4.52
N GLU A 426 -5.56 -19.47 -3.94
CA GLU A 426 -5.06 -20.62 -4.69
C GLU A 426 -6.14 -21.18 -5.64
N MET A 427 -7.37 -21.37 -5.15
CA MET A 427 -8.47 -21.91 -5.97
C MET A 427 -8.94 -20.93 -7.05
N ILE A 428 -8.87 -19.61 -6.80
CA ILE A 428 -9.03 -18.58 -7.83
C ILE A 428 -7.94 -18.73 -8.89
N ALA A 429 -6.68 -18.88 -8.48
CA ALA A 429 -5.57 -19.06 -9.42
C ALA A 429 -5.73 -20.34 -10.25
N LYS A 430 -6.28 -21.42 -9.67
CA LYS A 430 -6.53 -22.69 -10.36
C LYS A 430 -7.82 -22.72 -11.18
N ASP A 431 -8.66 -21.69 -11.07
CA ASP A 431 -10.01 -21.63 -11.67
C ASP A 431 -10.88 -22.84 -11.28
N ASN A 432 -10.84 -23.18 -9.98
CA ASN A 432 -11.45 -24.41 -9.45
C ASN A 432 -12.44 -24.12 -8.30
N ILE A 433 -13.19 -23.03 -8.43
CA ILE A 433 -14.28 -22.66 -7.51
C ILE A 433 -15.60 -22.83 -8.27
N GLU A 434 -16.56 -23.50 -7.66
CA GLU A 434 -17.92 -23.55 -8.17
C GLU A 434 -18.69 -22.32 -7.69
N TRP A 435 -19.39 -21.66 -8.61
CA TRP A 435 -20.04 -20.37 -8.36
C TRP A 435 -21.54 -20.48 -8.53
N VAL A 436 -22.28 -19.74 -7.72
CA VAL A 436 -23.72 -19.50 -7.87
C VAL A 436 -23.98 -18.01 -7.83
N LYS A 437 -24.95 -17.53 -8.61
CA LYS A 437 -25.36 -16.13 -8.58
C LYS A 437 -26.12 -15.87 -7.28
N ASP A 438 -25.76 -14.78 -6.60
CA ASP A 438 -26.54 -14.24 -5.49
C ASP A 438 -27.67 -13.37 -6.06
N ASP A 439 -28.92 -13.69 -5.74
CA ASP A 439 -30.08 -12.99 -6.31
C ASP A 439 -30.22 -11.55 -5.79
N PHE A 440 -29.76 -11.27 -4.57
CA PHE A 440 -29.87 -9.95 -3.96
C PHE A 440 -28.76 -9.01 -4.44
N TRP A 441 -27.51 -9.50 -4.46
CA TRP A 441 -26.34 -8.70 -4.81
C TRP A 441 -25.98 -8.77 -6.29
N GLY A 442 -26.40 -9.82 -7.00
CA GLY A 442 -26.18 -9.99 -8.43
C GLY A 442 -24.75 -10.40 -8.82
N TYR A 443 -23.80 -10.35 -7.89
CA TYR A 443 -22.50 -11.00 -8.03
C TYR A 443 -22.59 -12.51 -7.77
N GLU A 444 -21.48 -13.23 -7.93
CA GLU A 444 -21.45 -14.66 -7.65
C GLU A 444 -20.76 -14.96 -6.33
N VAL A 445 -21.32 -15.91 -5.58
CA VAL A 445 -20.77 -16.44 -4.32
C VAL A 445 -20.36 -17.90 -4.52
N PRO A 446 -19.36 -18.41 -3.75
CA PRO A 446 -18.90 -19.77 -3.92
C PRO A 446 -19.94 -20.77 -3.44
N LEU A 447 -20.25 -21.77 -4.26
CA LEU A 447 -20.95 -22.98 -3.84
C LEU A 447 -19.97 -23.98 -3.21
N GLU A 448 -18.79 -24.13 -3.81
CA GLU A 448 -17.71 -24.97 -3.30
C GLU A 448 -16.34 -24.32 -3.53
N VAL A 449 -15.48 -24.34 -2.50
CA VAL A 449 -14.06 -24.01 -2.60
C VAL A 449 -13.27 -25.21 -2.07
N PRO A 450 -12.62 -26.00 -2.95
CA PRO A 450 -11.89 -27.18 -2.52
C PRO A 450 -10.84 -26.88 -1.45
N GLY A 451 -10.96 -27.56 -0.31
CA GLY A 451 -10.08 -27.37 0.85
C GLY A 451 -10.48 -26.24 1.80
N VAL A 452 -11.65 -25.62 1.60
CA VAL A 452 -12.27 -24.69 2.56
C VAL A 452 -13.65 -25.20 2.92
N ASP A 453 -13.90 -25.36 4.21
CA ASP A 453 -15.20 -25.72 4.75
C ASP A 453 -16.12 -24.48 4.74
N LEU A 454 -16.90 -24.32 3.67
CA LEU A 454 -17.77 -23.17 3.46
C LEU A 454 -19.03 -23.18 4.35
N GLU A 455 -19.46 -24.35 4.83
CA GLU A 455 -20.66 -24.49 5.67
C GLU A 455 -20.52 -23.65 6.95
N ARG A 456 -19.29 -23.53 7.49
CA ARG A 456 -18.96 -22.64 8.62
C ARG A 456 -19.31 -21.18 8.39
N PHE A 457 -19.42 -20.74 7.14
CA PHE A 457 -19.69 -19.35 6.76
C PHE A 457 -21.11 -19.15 6.22
N ASP A 458 -21.99 -20.16 6.29
CA ASP A 458 -23.40 -19.99 5.94
C ASP A 458 -24.06 -19.00 6.92
N LEU A 459 -24.67 -17.94 6.40
CA LEU A 459 -25.33 -16.90 7.18
C LEU A 459 -26.49 -17.46 8.02
N LYS A 460 -27.15 -18.52 7.56
CA LYS A 460 -28.27 -19.16 8.26
C LYS A 460 -27.87 -19.81 9.58
N ASN A 461 -26.57 -20.01 9.80
CA ASN A 461 -26.04 -20.45 11.09
C ASN A 461 -26.07 -19.33 12.15
N PHE A 462 -26.21 -18.07 11.74
CA PHE A 462 -26.04 -16.90 12.62
C PHE A 462 -27.24 -15.96 12.63
N TYR A 463 -27.98 -15.90 11.53
CA TYR A 463 -29.09 -14.98 11.29
C TYR A 463 -30.29 -15.73 10.71
N ASP A 464 -31.49 -15.28 11.05
CA ASP A 464 -32.69 -15.69 10.31
C ASP A 464 -32.81 -14.92 8.98
N ASP A 465 -33.75 -15.34 8.11
CA ASP A 465 -33.88 -14.77 6.77
C ASP A 465 -34.23 -13.27 6.81
N ASP A 466 -35.06 -12.83 7.77
CA ASP A 466 -35.44 -11.42 7.95
C ASP A 466 -34.22 -10.57 8.35
N GLN A 467 -33.37 -11.08 9.24
CA GLN A 467 -32.12 -10.42 9.64
C GLN A 467 -31.12 -10.32 8.49
N ILE A 468 -31.01 -11.37 7.66
CA ILE A 468 -30.14 -11.36 6.48
C ILE A 468 -30.61 -10.29 5.50
N GLU A 469 -31.92 -10.22 5.23
CA GLU A 469 -32.50 -9.21 4.35
C GLU A 469 -32.27 -7.79 4.90
N GLU A 470 -32.55 -7.55 6.18
CA GLU A 470 -32.35 -6.23 6.81
C GLU A 470 -30.89 -5.78 6.73
N LEU A 471 -29.93 -6.63 7.13
CA LEU A 471 -28.51 -6.31 7.07
C LEU A 471 -28.03 -6.08 5.63
N SER A 472 -28.57 -6.83 4.69
CA SER A 472 -28.21 -6.71 3.27
C SER A 472 -28.72 -5.39 2.68
N GLU A 473 -29.96 -5.00 2.99
CA GLU A 473 -30.53 -3.71 2.59
C GLU A 473 -29.82 -2.54 3.25
N GLN A 474 -29.50 -2.64 4.55
CA GLN A 474 -28.69 -1.62 5.24
C GLN A 474 -27.33 -1.43 4.54
N LEU A 475 -26.60 -2.52 4.29
CA LEU A 475 -25.30 -2.46 3.60
C LEU A 475 -25.42 -1.91 2.18
N LYS A 476 -26.45 -2.30 1.43
CA LYS A 476 -26.71 -1.79 0.07
C LYS A 476 -26.93 -0.27 0.12
N ASN A 477 -27.80 0.20 1.01
CA ASN A 477 -28.10 1.62 1.18
C ASN A 477 -26.86 2.44 1.59
N GLU A 478 -26.03 1.92 2.50
CA GLU A 478 -24.76 2.57 2.84
C GLU A 478 -23.83 2.70 1.63
N ARG A 479 -23.68 1.63 0.85
CA ARG A 479 -22.80 1.60 -0.33
C ARG A 479 -23.32 2.55 -1.41
N VAL A 480 -24.62 2.55 -1.70
CA VAL A 480 -25.26 3.50 -2.63
C VAL A 480 -25.08 4.95 -2.16
N SER A 481 -25.28 5.21 -0.86
CA SER A 481 -25.09 6.54 -0.27
C SER A 481 -23.65 7.02 -0.44
N TRP A 482 -22.66 6.16 -0.22
CA TRP A 482 -21.25 6.49 -0.46
C TRP A 482 -20.97 6.81 -1.93
N LEU A 483 -21.44 5.98 -2.87
CA LEU A 483 -21.22 6.19 -4.29
C LEU A 483 -21.89 7.48 -4.80
N SER A 484 -22.98 7.92 -4.17
CA SER A 484 -23.67 9.17 -4.51
C SER A 484 -22.84 10.43 -4.25
N LEU A 485 -21.78 10.34 -3.43
CA LEU A 485 -20.86 11.45 -3.15
C LEU A 485 -19.94 11.81 -4.33
N PHE A 486 -19.93 11.01 -5.39
CA PHE A 486 -19.02 11.17 -6.54
C PHE A 486 -19.78 11.64 -7.78
N PRO A 487 -20.02 12.95 -7.96
CA PRO A 487 -20.70 13.46 -9.14
C PRO A 487 -19.90 13.13 -10.41
N GLY A 488 -20.60 12.68 -11.46
CA GLY A 488 -20.01 12.25 -12.73
C GLY A 488 -19.52 10.80 -12.74
N LEU A 489 -19.74 10.03 -11.67
CA LEU A 489 -19.43 8.61 -11.65
C LEU A 489 -20.37 7.89 -12.62
N SER A 490 -19.83 6.95 -13.39
CA SER A 490 -20.63 6.17 -14.34
C SER A 490 -21.83 5.54 -13.62
N ARG A 491 -23.03 5.71 -14.20
CA ARG A 491 -24.25 5.13 -13.64
C ARG A 491 -24.19 3.61 -13.57
N ASP A 492 -23.44 2.98 -14.47
CA ASP A 492 -23.27 1.53 -14.48
C ASP A 492 -22.59 1.04 -13.18
N ILE A 493 -21.69 1.84 -12.61
CA ILE A 493 -21.03 1.54 -11.32
C ILE A 493 -22.04 1.57 -10.18
N VAL A 494 -22.94 2.56 -10.18
CA VAL A 494 -23.98 2.70 -9.15
C VAL A 494 -25.06 1.64 -9.30
N ASN A 495 -25.46 1.37 -10.55
CA ASN A 495 -26.48 0.38 -10.89
C ASN A 495 -26.04 -1.05 -10.62
N ALA A 496 -24.73 -1.32 -10.54
CA ALA A 496 -24.22 -2.65 -10.16
C ALA A 496 -24.80 -3.13 -8.82
N LEU A 497 -25.09 -2.21 -7.89
CA LEU A 497 -25.64 -2.52 -6.57
C LEU A 497 -27.15 -2.81 -6.58
N ASN A 498 -27.81 -2.61 -7.71
CA ASN A 498 -29.25 -2.81 -7.93
C ASN A 498 -29.44 -3.73 -9.16
N PRO A 499 -29.08 -5.02 -9.03
CA PRO A 499 -28.99 -5.97 -10.14
C PRO A 499 -30.33 -6.36 -10.77
#